data_AF-A0A9D1HWR0-F1
#
_entry.id   AF-A0A9D1HWR0-F1
#
_cell.length_a   1.000
_cell.length_b   1.000
_cell.length_c   1.000
_cell.angle_alpha   90.00
_cell.angle_beta   90.00
_cell.angle_gamma   90.00
#
_symmetry.space_group_name_H-M   'P 1'
#
loop_
_entity.id
_entity.type
_entity.pdbx_description
1 polymer ?
#
loop_
_entity_poly.entity_id
_entity_poly.type
_entity_poly.pdbx_seq_one_letter_code
_entity_poly.pdbx_strand_id
1 'polypeptide(L)' 'MLEAIGKELKIIRIRNNLKLEDVAKDIKLNRETLRRYENSASGLSVERLENLLNYYGVDSSIFFERICEYMHTNRR' A
#
# COMPACT_ATOMS: atom_id res chain seq x y z
N MET A 1 -0.57 12.32 -4.37
CA MET A 1 0.53 11.36 -4.17
C MET A 1 0.23 10.40 -3.02
N LEU A 2 0.01 10.85 -1.78
CA LEU A 2 -0.35 9.97 -0.64
C LEU A 2 -1.60 9.10 -0.91
N GLU A 3 -2.65 9.70 -1.47
CA GLU A 3 -3.85 8.96 -1.92
C GLU A 3 -3.55 7.85 -2.93
N ALA A 4 -2.59 8.08 -3.84
CA ALA A 4 -2.21 7.08 -4.84
C ALA A 4 -1.39 5.94 -4.21
N ILE A 5 -0.53 6.25 -3.24
CA ILE A 5 0.19 5.26 -2.43
C ILE A 5 -0.80 4.34 -1.69
N GLY A 6 -1.77 4.91 -0.97
CA GLY A 6 -2.76 4.12 -0.24
C GLY A 6 -3.57 3.21 -1.17
N LYS A 7 -4.03 3.75 -2.30
CA LYS A 7 -4.76 2.98 -3.32
C LYS A 7 -3.92 1.84 -3.90
N GLU A 8 -2.67 2.07 -4.26
CA GLU A 8 -1.81 1.02 -4.81
C GLU A 8 -1.54 -0.09 -3.78
N LEU A 9 -1.31 0.26 -2.50
CA LEU A 9 -1.18 -0.74 -1.42
C LEU A 9 -2.42 -1.63 -1.32
N LYS A 10 -3.61 -1.02 -1.40
CA LYS A 10 -4.89 -1.75 -1.39
C LYS A 10 -5.03 -2.66 -2.59
N ILE A 11 -4.66 -2.19 -3.78
CA ILE A 11 -4.69 -2.97 -5.02
C ILE A 11 -3.79 -4.18 -4.91
N ILE A 12 -2.55 -4.01 -4.44
CA ILE A 12 -1.57 -5.10 -4.25
C ILE A 12 -2.14 -6.15 -3.28
N ARG A 13 -2.68 -5.73 -2.13
CA ARG A 13 -3.28 -6.65 -1.15
C ARG A 13 -4.40 -7.49 -1.78
N ILE A 14 -5.30 -6.84 -2.52
CA ILE A 14 -6.43 -7.51 -3.16
C ILE A 14 -5.96 -8.46 -4.27
N ARG A 15 -4.97 -8.06 -5.08
CA ARG A 15 -4.37 -8.91 -6.13
C ARG A 15 -3.72 -10.17 -5.56
N ASN A 16 -3.13 -10.07 -4.37
CA ASN A 16 -2.58 -11.20 -3.64
C ASN A 16 -3.65 -12.02 -2.89
N ASN A 17 -4.94 -11.68 -3.01
CA ASN A 17 -6.06 -12.33 -2.34
C ASN A 17 -5.93 -12.34 -0.80
N LEU A 18 -5.33 -11.30 -0.23
CA LEU A 18 -5.08 -11.19 1.21
C LEU A 18 -6.19 -10.37 1.89
N LYS A 19 -6.67 -10.85 3.05
CA LYS A 19 -7.59 -10.06 3.87
C LYS A 19 -6.82 -9.02 4.67
N LEU A 20 -7.47 -7.89 4.89
CA LEU A 20 -6.90 -6.80 5.71
C LEU A 20 -6.49 -7.28 7.12
N GLU A 21 -7.28 -8.16 7.73
CA GLU A 21 -7.01 -8.72 9.05
C GLU A 21 -5.75 -9.59 9.08
N ASP A 22 -5.58 -10.44 8.06
CA ASP A 22 -4.45 -11.37 7.96
C ASP A 22 -3.14 -10.58 7.81
N VAL A 23 -3.11 -9.63 6.87
CA VAL A 23 -1.94 -8.76 6.68
C VAL A 23 -1.60 -8.01 7.95
N ALA A 24 -2.58 -7.36 8.58
CA ALA A 24 -2.37 -6.58 9.79
C ALA A 24 -1.79 -7.46 10.92
N LYS A 25 -2.29 -8.68 11.07
CA LYS A 25 -1.79 -9.65 12.06
C LYS A 25 -0.34 -10.05 11.78
N ASP A 26 -0.02 -10.38 10.53
CA ASP A 26 1.31 -10.88 10.15
C ASP A 26 2.41 -9.81 10.33
N ILE A 27 2.10 -8.56 9.99
CA ILE A 27 3.04 -7.43 10.14
C ILE A 27 2.92 -6.71 11.50
N LYS A 28 2.17 -7.30 12.44
CA LYS A 28 1.96 -6.79 13.81
C LYS A 28 1.45 -5.35 13.85
N LEU A 29 0.47 -5.04 13.01
CA LEU A 29 -0.25 -3.77 12.97
C LEU A 29 -1.70 -3.94 13.43
N ASN A 30 -2.29 -2.86 13.92
CA ASN A 30 -3.73 -2.80 14.10
C ASN A 30 -4.42 -2.77 12.72
N ARG A 31 -5.48 -3.56 12.55
CA ARG A 31 -6.36 -3.56 11.37
C ARG A 31 -6.76 -2.14 10.95
N GLU A 32 -7.16 -1.29 11.89
CA GLU A 32 -7.59 0.08 11.58
C GLU A 32 -6.43 0.95 11.09
N THR A 33 -5.20 0.68 11.56
CA THR A 33 -3.99 1.34 11.04
C THR A 33 -3.75 0.95 9.59
N LEU A 34 -3.80 -0.34 9.24
CA LEU A 34 -3.64 -0.78 7.86
C LEU A 34 -4.76 -0.24 6.96
N ARG A 35 -6.01 -0.22 7.44
CA ARG A 35 -7.14 0.39 6.74
C ARG A 35 -6.90 1.87 6.45
N ARG A 36 -6.38 2.62 7.42
CA ARG A 36 -6.04 4.04 7.25
C ARG A 36 -4.91 4.23 6.21
N TYR A 37 -3.90 3.37 6.23
CA TYR A 37 -2.82 3.40 5.24
C TYR A 37 -3.35 3.17 3.82
N GLU A 38 -4.23 2.19 3.63
CA GLU A 38 -4.84 1.89 2.33
C GLU A 38 -5.82 2.96 1.83
N ASN A 39 -6.38 3.77 2.73
CA ASN A 39 -7.32 4.82 2.36
C ASN A 39 -6.61 6.14 2.00
N SER A 40 -5.62 6.57 2.79
CA SER A 40 -5.02 7.91 2.62
C SER A 40 -3.51 7.98 2.86
N ALA A 41 -2.85 6.84 3.13
CA ALA A 41 -1.46 6.76 3.56
C ALA A 41 -1.15 7.64 4.81
N SER A 42 -2.18 8.02 5.58
CA SER A 42 -2.01 8.93 6.72
C SER A 42 -1.26 8.27 7.87
N GLY A 43 -0.14 8.89 8.26
CA GLY A 43 0.75 8.38 9.32
C GLY A 43 1.52 7.13 8.91
N LEU A 44 1.66 6.87 7.62
CA LEU A 44 2.50 5.81 7.08
C LEU A 44 3.96 6.32 7.02
N SER A 45 4.85 5.71 7.79
CA SER A 45 6.29 5.97 7.69
C SER A 45 6.91 5.17 6.53
N VAL A 46 8.09 5.59 6.08
CA VAL A 46 8.86 4.88 5.05
C VAL A 46 9.16 3.44 5.48
N GLU A 47 9.62 3.25 6.73
CA GLU A 47 9.86 1.91 7.30
C GLU A 47 8.61 1.01 7.25
N ARG A 48 7.42 1.55 7.54
CA ARG A 48 6.17 0.79 7.49
C ARG A 48 5.75 0.49 6.07
N LEU A 49 6.00 1.40 5.13
CA LEU A 49 5.82 1.15 3.71
C LEU A 49 6.75 0.02 3.23
N GLU A 50 8.03 0.07 3.56
CA GLU A 50 9.00 -0.98 3.20
C GLU A 50 8.58 -2.34 3.77
N ASN A 51 8.17 -2.40 5.03
CA ASN A 51 7.68 -3.64 5.63
C ASN A 51 6.46 -4.22 4.88
N LEU A 52 5.53 -3.38 4.43
CA LEU A 52 4.39 -3.80 3.62
C LEU A 52 4.82 -4.31 2.25
N LEU A 53 5.70 -3.58 1.56
CA LEU A 53 6.21 -3.97 0.25
C LEU A 53 6.98 -5.29 0.31
N ASN A 54 7.83 -5.47 1.32
CA ASN A 54 8.54 -6.72 1.58
C ASN A 54 7.58 -7.88 1.84
N TYR A 55 6.55 -7.67 2.68
CA TYR A 55 5.53 -8.68 2.94
C TYR A 55 4.76 -9.07 1.67
N TYR A 56 4.48 -8.11 0.78
CA TYR A 56 3.83 -8.37 -0.50
C TYR A 56 4.76 -8.87 -1.60
N GLY A 57 6.07 -8.92 -1.37
CA GLY A 57 7.07 -9.27 -2.39
C GLY A 57 7.13 -8.29 -3.56
N VAL A 58 6.91 -7.00 -3.31
CA VAL A 58 6.87 -5.94 -4.34
C VAL A 58 8.10 -5.05 -4.23
N ASP A 59 8.83 -4.90 -5.33
CA ASP A 59 9.95 -3.95 -5.42
C ASP A 59 9.45 -2.50 -5.34
N SER A 60 10.15 -1.67 -4.58
CA SER A 60 9.76 -0.27 -4.35
C SER A 60 9.81 0.57 -5.63
N SER A 61 10.74 0.29 -6.55
CA SER A 61 10.82 0.99 -7.84
C SER A 61 9.59 0.71 -8.69
N ILE A 62 9.20 -0.57 -8.77
CA ILE A 62 7.98 -0.99 -9.47
C ILE A 62 6.73 -0.39 -8.83
N PHE A 63 6.68 -0.33 -7.51
CA PHE A 63 5.56 0.30 -6.79
C PHE A 63 5.40 1.78 -7.14
N PHE A 64 6.50 2.55 -7.12
CA PHE A 64 6.45 3.97 -7.44
C PHE A 64 6.23 4.26 -8.93
N GLU A 65 6.74 3.41 -9.83
CA GLU A 65 6.46 3.49 -11.27
C GLU A 65 4.94 3.44 -11.53
N ARG A 66 4.25 2.43 -10.98
CA ARG A 66 2.79 2.29 -11.11
C ARG A 66 2.02 3.49 -10.56
N ILE A 67 2.49 4.05 -9.44
CA ILE A 67 1.89 5.25 -8.85
C ILE A 67 2.05 6.46 -9.78
N CYS A 68 3.23 6.65 -10.34
CA CYS A 68 3.51 7.72 -11.29
C CYS A 68 2.65 7.57 -12.55
N GLU A 69 2.61 6.38 -13.15
CA GLU A 69 1.74 6.08 -14.29
C GLU A 69 0.28 6.44 -13.98
N TYR A 70 -0.27 5.92 -12.88
CA TYR A 70 -1.64 6.20 -12.46
C TYR A 70 -1.94 7.70 -12.28
N MET A 71 -0.98 8.46 -11.75
CA MET A 71 -1.12 9.91 -11.59
C MET A 71 -1.05 10.68 -12.92
N HIS A 72 -0.34 10.16 -13.92
CA HIS A 72 -0.27 10.76 -15.25
C HIS A 72 -1.49 10.41 -16.13
N THR A 73 -2.02 9.19 -16.01
CA THR A 73 -3.19 8.76 -16.79
C THR A 73 -4.50 9.41 -16.31
N ASN A 74 -4.66 9.65 -15.00
CA ASN A 74 -5.87 10.30 -14.44
C ASN A 74 -5.87 11.84 -14.50
N ARG A 75 -4.87 12.46 -15.14
CA ARG A 75 -4.80 13.92 -15.36
C ARG A 75 -5.19 14.35 -16.78
N ARG A 76 -5.73 13.44 -17.59
CA ARG A 76 -6.27 13.73 -18.94
C ARG A 76 -7.77 13.59 -18.96
#